data_AF-A0A3Q2P2F3-F1
#
_entry.id   AF-A0A3Q2P2F3-F1
#
_cell.length_a   1.000
_cell.length_b   1.000
_cell.length_c   1.000
_cell.angle_alpha   90.00
_cell.angle_beta   90.00
_cell.angle_gamma   90.00
#
_symmetry.space_group_name_H-M   'P 1'
#
loop_
_entity.id
_entity.type
_entity.pdbx_description
1 polymer ?
#
loop_
_entity_poly.entity_id
_entity_poly.type
_entity_poly.pdbx_seq_one_letter_code
_entity_poly.pdbx_strand_id
1 'polypeptide(L)'
;MEVTAKERRQVEEQVEQLLSGQGSEVTLCDVGLELSKPAALRKNVSYIVCGVIFNDKEVLMVQEAKQDCYKQWYLPAGRVEVGESLEEALRREVKEEAGFDCQPITLLLVQEQGPQWIRFIFLARLTGQRSHH
;
A
#
# COMPACT_ATOMS: atom_id res chain seq x y z
N MET A 1 -27.44 -8.94 -3.88
CA MET A 1 -26.81 -10.18 -4.38
C MET A 1 -26.27 -10.91 -3.18
N GLU A 2 -26.80 -12.09 -2.86
CA GLU A 2 -26.23 -12.93 -1.81
C GLU A 2 -24.96 -13.59 -2.35
N VAL A 3 -23.85 -13.36 -1.65
CA VAL A 3 -22.58 -14.03 -1.92
C VAL A 3 -22.73 -15.49 -1.50
N THR A 4 -22.46 -16.41 -2.41
CA THR A 4 -22.58 -17.84 -2.15
C THR A 4 -21.53 -18.29 -1.11
N ALA A 5 -21.84 -19.34 -0.34
CA ALA A 5 -20.90 -19.89 0.65
C ALA A 5 -19.55 -20.32 0.03
N LYS A 6 -19.57 -20.70 -1.24
CA LYS A 6 -18.37 -21.05 -2.01
C LYS A 6 -17.51 -19.83 -2.33
N GLU A 7 -18.12 -18.74 -2.79
CA GLU A 7 -17.43 -17.47 -3.03
C GLU A 7 -16.83 -16.91 -1.74
N ARG A 8 -17.58 -16.97 -0.63
CA ARG A 8 -17.08 -16.53 0.68
C ARG A 8 -15.83 -17.32 1.11
N ARG A 9 -15.86 -18.65 1.00
CA ARG A 9 -14.71 -19.49 1.35
C ARG A 9 -13.49 -19.23 0.46
N GLN A 10 -13.71 -19.01 -0.83
CA GLN A 10 -12.64 -18.68 -1.76
C GLN A 10 -11.98 -17.33 -1.41
N VAL A 11 -12.77 -16.34 -1.01
CA VAL A 11 -12.25 -15.05 -0.52
C VAL A 11 -11.48 -15.23 0.78
N GLU A 12 -11.99 -16.02 1.73
CA GLU A 12 -11.30 -16.31 3.00
C GLU A 12 -9.93 -16.97 2.76
N GLU A 13 -9.85 -17.96 1.87
CA GLU A 13 -8.59 -18.62 1.50
C GLU A 13 -7.60 -17.64 0.83
N GLN A 14 -8.07 -16.77 -0.07
CA GLN A 14 -7.23 -15.72 -0.68
C GLN A 14 -6.72 -14.70 0.35
N VAL A 15 -7.57 -14.32 1.31
CA VAL A 15 -7.17 -13.41 2.40
C VAL A 15 -6.09 -14.06 3.27
N GLU A 16 -6.24 -15.32 3.65
CA GLU A 16 -5.22 -16.03 4.43
C GLU A 16 -3.87 -16.10 3.69
N GLN A 17 -3.88 -16.33 2.37
CA GLN A 17 -2.67 -16.31 1.55
C GLN A 17 -1.98 -14.95 1.60
N LEU A 18 -2.71 -13.85 1.38
CA LEU A 18 -2.17 -12.49 1.43
C LEU A 18 -1.60 -12.16 2.82
N LEU A 19 -2.32 -12.53 3.89
CA LEU A 19 -1.87 -12.32 5.28
C LEU A 19 -0.59 -13.11 5.60
N SER A 20 -0.38 -14.25 4.94
CA SER A 20 0.83 -15.06 5.09
C SER A 20 2.03 -14.56 4.27
N GLY A 21 1.87 -13.48 3.50
CA GLY A 21 2.92 -12.94 2.62
C GLY A 21 2.94 -13.53 1.22
N GLN A 22 1.97 -14.37 0.86
CA GLN A 22 1.83 -14.86 -0.50
C GLN A 22 1.18 -13.77 -1.39
N GLY A 23 1.48 -13.82 -2.67
CA GLY A 23 0.79 -13.01 -3.67
C GLY A 23 -0.44 -13.73 -4.19
N SER A 24 -1.47 -12.99 -4.58
CA SER A 24 -2.59 -13.54 -5.34
C SER A 24 -2.27 -13.58 -6.83
N GLU A 25 -2.84 -14.56 -7.52
CA GLU A 25 -2.78 -14.61 -8.99
C GLU A 25 -3.43 -13.35 -9.59
N VAL A 26 -2.67 -12.62 -10.40
CA VAL A 26 -3.16 -11.41 -11.08
C VAL A 26 -3.96 -11.85 -12.31
N THR A 27 -5.28 -11.92 -12.16
CA THR A 27 -6.20 -12.34 -13.24
C THR A 27 -6.70 -11.19 -14.09
N LEU A 28 -6.56 -9.94 -13.63
CA LEU A 28 -7.07 -8.75 -14.31
C LEU A 28 -6.10 -7.57 -14.15
N CYS A 29 -5.68 -6.99 -15.27
CA CYS A 29 -5.14 -5.63 -15.31
C CYS A 29 -6.24 -4.71 -15.86
N ASP A 30 -6.66 -3.70 -15.09
CA ASP A 30 -7.68 -2.73 -15.53
C ASP A 30 -7.24 -1.90 -16.75
N VAL A 31 -5.93 -1.92 -17.06
CA VAL A 31 -5.39 -1.34 -18.28
C VAL A 31 -5.35 -2.44 -19.34
N GLY A 32 -6.24 -2.35 -20.34
CA GLY A 32 -6.09 -3.16 -21.55
C GLY A 32 -4.68 -2.98 -22.08
N LEU A 33 -3.92 -4.07 -22.21
CA LEU A 33 -2.50 -4.07 -22.62
C LEU A 33 -2.27 -3.28 -23.93
N GLU A 34 -3.32 -3.14 -24.74
CA GLU A 34 -3.36 -2.39 -26.01
C GLU A 34 -3.33 -0.85 -25.85
N LEU A 35 -3.61 -0.31 -24.66
CA LEU A 35 -3.66 1.14 -24.37
C LEU A 35 -2.58 1.63 -23.40
N SER A 36 -1.84 0.72 -22.75
CA SER A 36 -0.78 1.12 -21.83
C SER A 36 0.44 1.58 -22.63
N LYS A 37 0.76 2.88 -22.57
CA LYS A 37 2.12 3.32 -22.88
C LYS A 37 2.99 2.80 -21.72
N PRO A 38 4.06 2.02 -21.98
CA PRO A 38 4.95 1.57 -20.92
C PRO A 38 5.41 2.76 -20.09
N ALA A 39 5.25 2.69 -18.77
CA ALA A 39 5.83 3.70 -17.90
C ALA A 39 7.34 3.75 -18.17
N ALA A 40 7.83 4.89 -18.66
CA ALA A 40 9.25 5.08 -18.88
C ALA A 40 9.93 5.29 -17.52
N LEU A 41 10.25 4.19 -16.84
CA LEU A 41 10.97 4.17 -15.56
C LEU A 41 12.29 4.93 -15.73
N ARG A 42 12.39 6.15 -15.16
CA ARG A 42 13.58 7.05 -15.11
C ARG A 42 13.20 8.39 -14.45
N LYS A 43 14.13 9.36 -14.45
CA LYS A 43 14.18 10.65 -13.72
C LYS A 43 12.88 11.47 -13.53
N ASN A 44 11.81 11.17 -14.24
CA ASN A 44 10.54 11.92 -14.19
C ASN A 44 9.34 11.10 -13.66
N VAL A 45 9.55 9.90 -13.09
CA VAL A 45 8.48 9.14 -12.43
C VAL A 45 8.56 9.34 -10.91
N SER A 46 7.43 9.66 -10.30
CA SER A 46 7.25 9.68 -8.85
C SER A 46 6.68 8.35 -8.38
N TYR A 47 7.45 7.64 -7.57
CA TYR A 47 7.00 6.43 -6.89
C TYR A 47 6.45 6.79 -5.52
N ILE A 48 5.27 6.27 -5.21
CA ILE A 48 4.58 6.45 -3.93
C ILE A 48 4.42 5.09 -3.28
N VAL A 49 4.65 5.02 -1.98
CA VAL A 49 4.33 3.85 -1.15
C VAL A 49 3.17 4.18 -0.23
N CYS A 50 2.34 3.18 0.06
CA CYS A 50 1.20 3.29 0.94
C CYS A 50 1.08 2.04 1.80
N GLY A 51 0.90 2.21 3.11
CA GLY A 51 0.79 1.13 4.08
C GLY A 51 -0.65 0.86 4.49
N VAL A 52 -1.16 -0.31 4.12
CA VAL A 52 -2.38 -0.87 4.72
C VAL A 52 -1.95 -1.67 5.95
N ILE A 53 -2.24 -1.13 7.12
CA ILE A 53 -1.90 -1.72 8.42
C ILE A 53 -3.19 -1.82 9.21
N PHE A 54 -3.56 -3.03 9.62
CA PHE A 54 -4.75 -3.26 10.44
C PHE A 54 -4.50 -4.32 11.50
N ASN A 55 -5.28 -4.23 12.57
CA ASN A 55 -5.46 -5.29 13.56
C ASN A 55 -6.84 -5.94 13.34
N ASP A 56 -7.29 -6.77 14.29
CA ASP A 56 -8.56 -7.52 14.16
C ASP A 56 -9.78 -6.66 13.78
N LYS A 57 -9.82 -5.36 14.12
CA LYS A 57 -11.00 -4.51 13.89
C LYS A 57 -10.69 -3.10 13.39
N GLU A 58 -9.43 -2.68 13.37
CA GLU A 58 -9.05 -1.28 13.19
C GLU A 58 -7.95 -1.16 12.14
N VAL A 59 -7.99 -0.07 11.38
CA VAL A 59 -6.98 0.31 10.39
C VAL A 59 -6.19 1.50 10.93
N LEU A 60 -4.87 1.47 10.79
CA LEU A 60 -4.02 2.61 11.11
C LEU A 60 -4.25 3.72 10.07
N MET A 61 -4.59 4.91 10.56
CA MET A 61 -4.72 6.11 9.73
C MET A 61 -3.89 7.24 10.33
N VAL A 62 -3.45 8.15 9.47
CA VAL A 62 -2.75 9.38 9.82
C VAL A 62 -3.60 10.58 9.40
N GLN A 63 -3.47 11.68 10.14
CA GLN A 63 -4.20 12.91 9.83
C GLN A 63 -3.28 13.87 9.11
N GLU A 64 -3.64 14.28 7.89
CA GLU A 64 -2.78 15.14 7.08
C GLU A 64 -2.58 16.53 7.71
N ALA A 65 -1.31 16.93 7.81
CA ALA A 65 -0.90 18.25 8.28
C ALA A 65 -0.84 19.30 7.15
N LYS A 66 -0.93 18.89 5.87
CA LYS A 66 -0.85 19.80 4.71
C LYS A 66 -2.10 20.67 4.62
N GLN A 67 -1.93 21.95 4.26
CA GLN A 67 -3.03 22.92 4.18
C GLN A 67 -4.15 22.52 3.22
N ASP A 68 -3.82 21.88 2.09
CA ASP A 68 -4.78 21.52 1.06
C ASP A 68 -5.70 20.34 1.45
N CYS A 69 -5.24 19.48 2.37
CA CYS A 69 -5.96 18.29 2.86
C CYS A 69 -6.12 18.31 4.39
N TYR A 70 -6.05 19.50 4.99
CA TYR A 70 -5.93 19.66 6.44
C TYR A 70 -7.07 18.94 7.18
N LYS A 71 -6.69 18.06 8.12
CA LYS A 71 -7.58 17.22 8.94
C LYS A 71 -8.25 16.02 8.25
N GLN A 72 -7.96 15.74 6.98
CA GLN A 72 -8.42 14.49 6.36
C GLN A 72 -7.60 13.31 6.89
N TRP A 73 -8.26 12.16 7.02
CA TRP A 73 -7.62 10.90 7.40
C TRP A 73 -7.17 10.16 6.16
N TYR A 74 -5.93 9.67 6.18
CA TYR A 74 -5.36 8.88 5.11
C TYR A 74 -4.57 7.68 5.65
N LEU A 75 -4.19 6.75 4.78
CA LEU A 75 -3.24 5.70 5.13
C LEU A 75 -1.82 6.30 5.17
N PRO A 76 -0.91 5.79 6.00
CA PRO A 76 0.48 6.21 5.97
C PRO A 76 1.06 6.05 4.55
N ALA A 77 1.52 7.14 3.96
CA ALA A 77 1.92 7.13 2.56
C ALA A 77 2.81 8.31 2.21
N GLY A 78 3.82 8.04 1.39
CA GLY A 78 4.68 9.10 0.89
C GLY A 78 5.56 8.69 -0.26
N ARG A 79 6.46 9.60 -0.62
CA ARG A 79 7.25 9.48 -1.83
C ARG A 79 8.51 8.67 -1.53
N VAL A 80 8.86 7.78 -2.46
CA VAL A 80 10.13 7.08 -2.42
C VAL A 80 11.26 8.06 -2.74
N GLU A 81 12.22 8.17 -1.85
CA GLU A 81 13.42 8.98 -1.98
C GLU A 81 14.49 8.30 -2.85
N VAL A 82 15.50 9.07 -3.23
CA VAL A 82 16.60 8.55 -4.06
C VAL A 82 17.50 7.66 -3.22
N GLY A 83 17.62 6.40 -3.61
CA GLY A 83 18.55 5.44 -3.00
C GLY A 83 17.92 4.51 -1.97
N GLU A 84 16.64 4.70 -1.62
CA GLU A 84 15.89 3.74 -0.80
C GLU A 84 15.09 2.75 -1.67
N SER A 85 14.87 1.56 -1.13
CA SER A 85 13.92 0.57 -1.62
C SER A 85 12.48 0.96 -1.26
N LEU A 86 11.50 0.37 -1.95
CA LEU A 86 10.07 0.58 -1.62
C LEU A 86 9.75 0.21 -0.16
N GLU A 87 10.40 -0.82 0.36
CA GLU A 87 10.18 -1.28 1.72
C GLU A 87 10.82 -0.34 2.76
N GLU A 88 12.00 0.20 2.48
CA GLU A 88 12.64 1.23 3.31
C GLU A 88 11.79 2.51 3.33
N ALA A 89 11.31 2.95 2.17
CA ALA A 89 10.39 4.07 2.05
C ALA A 89 9.13 3.84 2.91
N LEU A 90 8.50 2.66 2.80
CA LEU A 90 7.30 2.34 3.57
C LEU A 90 7.57 2.39 5.09
N ARG A 91 8.69 1.82 5.54
CA ARG A 91 9.10 1.83 6.94
C ARG A 91 9.34 3.25 7.45
N ARG A 92 10.01 4.09 6.65
CA ARG A 92 10.28 5.49 6.95
C ARG A 92 8.97 6.29 7.08
N GLU A 93 8.09 6.22 6.09
CA GLU A 93 6.82 6.97 6.10
C GLU A 93 5.92 6.58 7.28
N VAL A 94 5.77 5.28 7.57
CA VAL A 94 4.99 4.83 8.75
C VAL A 94 5.61 5.32 10.06
N LYS A 95 6.94 5.35 10.15
CA LYS A 95 7.65 5.86 11.32
C LYS A 95 7.46 7.37 11.49
N GLU A 96 7.58 8.14 10.42
CA GLU A 96 7.48 9.60 10.42
C GLU A 96 6.04 10.06 10.69
N GLU A 97 5.04 9.45 10.06
CA GLU A 97 3.65 9.92 10.14
C GLU A 97 2.87 9.33 11.33
N ALA A 98 3.18 8.09 11.72
CA ALA A 98 2.44 7.39 12.79
C ALA A 98 3.29 7.08 14.04
N GLY A 99 4.62 7.13 13.94
CA GLY A 99 5.54 6.86 15.06
C GLY A 99 5.81 5.38 15.32
N PHE A 100 5.41 4.48 14.41
CA PHE A 100 5.56 3.04 14.60
C PHE A 100 6.62 2.44 13.67
N ASP A 101 7.27 1.37 14.13
CA ASP A 101 8.03 0.49 13.26
C ASP A 101 7.09 -0.53 12.62
N CYS A 102 7.28 -0.82 11.33
CA CYS A 102 6.50 -1.80 10.60
C CYS A 102 7.35 -2.72 9.73
N GLN A 103 6.74 -3.82 9.30
CA GLN A 103 7.31 -4.74 8.32
C GLN A 103 6.30 -5.00 7.21
N PRO A 104 6.66 -4.78 5.92
CA PRO A 104 5.82 -5.18 4.80
C PRO A 104 5.66 -6.70 4.78
N ILE A 105 4.46 -7.15 4.41
CA ILE A 105 4.07 -8.56 4.31
C ILE A 105 3.92 -8.95 2.85
N THR A 106 3.10 -8.21 2.09
CA THR A 106 2.86 -8.46 0.67
C THR A 106 2.50 -7.18 -0.06
N LEU A 107 2.70 -7.16 -1.38
CA LEU A 107 2.27 -6.08 -2.27
C LEU A 107 0.83 -6.36 -2.72
N LEU A 108 -0.11 -5.52 -2.28
CA LEU A 108 -1.53 -5.69 -2.57
C LEU A 108 -1.92 -5.13 -3.94
N LEU A 109 -1.40 -3.96 -4.28
CA LEU A 109 -1.78 -3.26 -5.50
C LEU A 109 -0.63 -2.40 -6.03
N VAL A 110 -0.47 -2.41 -7.35
CA VAL A 110 0.29 -1.40 -8.09
C VAL A 110 -0.70 -0.58 -8.90
N GLN A 111 -0.70 0.72 -8.69
CA GLN A 111 -1.61 1.64 -9.37
C GLN A 111 -0.82 2.68 -10.13
N GLU A 112 -1.10 2.80 -11.42
CA GLU A 112 -0.56 3.87 -12.26
C GLU A 112 -1.60 5.00 -12.36
N GLN A 113 -1.15 6.25 -12.27
CA GLN A 113 -1.97 7.44 -12.53
C GLN A 113 -1.26 8.32 -13.55
N GLY A 114 -1.54 8.08 -14.82
CA GLY A 114 -0.82 8.71 -15.91
C GLY A 114 0.64 8.25 -16.02
N PRO A 115 1.45 8.92 -16.84
CA PRO A 115 2.76 8.40 -17.27
C PRO A 115 3.89 8.54 -16.23
N GLN A 116 3.65 9.24 -15.12
CA GLN A 116 4.70 9.71 -14.20
C GLN A 116 4.39 9.45 -12.73
N TRP A 117 3.33 8.71 -12.41
CA TRP A 117 2.94 8.45 -11.03
C TRP A 117 2.55 6.99 -10.86
N ILE A 118 3.28 6.30 -9.99
CA ILE A 118 3.03 4.90 -9.66
C ILE A 118 2.96 4.78 -8.14
N ARG A 119 1.90 4.15 -7.65
CA ARG A 119 1.70 3.86 -6.23
C ARG A 119 1.73 2.37 -5.96
N PHE A 120 2.55 1.98 -5.00
CA PHE A 120 2.66 0.64 -4.46
C PHE A 120 1.95 0.59 -3.11
N ILE A 121 0.94 -0.25 -2.99
CA ILE A 121 0.17 -0.44 -1.77
C ILE A 121 0.59 -1.75 -1.14
N PHE A 122 1.20 -1.68 0.04
CA PHE A 122 1.66 -2.83 0.79
C PHE A 122 0.69 -3.16 1.93
N LEU A 123 0.48 -4.44 2.17
CA LEU A 123 0.07 -4.93 3.47
C LEU A 123 1.29 -4.89 4.38
N ALA A 124 1.16 -4.34 5.59
CA ALA A 124 2.22 -4.34 6.57
C ALA A 124 1.68 -4.61 7.98
N ARG A 125 2.56 -5.08 8.86
CA ARG A 125 2.29 -5.23 10.31
C ARG A 125 3.19 -4.33 11.12
N LEU A 126 2.70 -3.89 12.27
CA LEU A 126 3.53 -3.22 13.26
C LEU A 126 4.46 -4.22 13.94
N THR A 127 5.72 -3.84 14.17
CA THR A 127 6.74 -4.70 14.78
C THR A 127 7.32 -4.12 16.08
N GLY A 128 6.84 -2.97 16.54
CA GLY A 128 7.34 -2.29 17.73
C GLY A 128 6.29 -1.41 18.43
N GLN A 129 6.68 -0.84 19.57
CA GLN A 129 5.86 0.17 20.26
C GLN A 129 6.07 1.55 19.63
N ARG A 130 5.10 2.45 19.82
CA ARG A 130 5.19 3.82 19.31
C ARG A 130 6.41 4.52 19.91
N SER A 131 7.31 5.00 19.06
CA SER A 131 8.44 5.80 19.52
C SER A 131 7.98 7.24 19.68
N HIS A 132 8.00 7.76 20.91
CA HIS A 132 7.81 9.18 21.16
C HIS A 132 9.12 9.93 20.82
N HIS A 133 9.06 10.82 19.84
CA HIS A 133 10.07 11.87 19.65
C HIS A 133 9.44 13.21 20.01
#